data_AF-A0A166Z1L7-F1
#
_entry.id   AF-A0A166Z1L7-F1
#
_cell.length_a   1.000
_cell.length_b   1.000
_cell.length_c   1.000
_cell.angle_alpha   90.00
_cell.angle_beta   90.00
_cell.angle_gamma   90.00
#
_symmetry.space_group_name_H-M   'P 1'
#
loop_
_entity.id
_entity.type
_entity.pdbx_description
1 polymer ?
#
loop_
_entity_poly.entity_id
_entity_poly.type
_entity_poly.pdbx_seq_one_letter_code
_entity_poly.pdbx_strand_id
1 'polypeptide(L)'
;MCLHHYIANNSSHSEAQGHTPVAANDVFPWHLPVFDAHCHPTDTMRSISALDTMRASAIVIMATRSQDQELVAEVASVHGVKGRANLLDREGAYWKGSHDNSGLVSAAGEVPKHAALRSCQVIPSFGWHPWFSYQLYDDVAAEPTYIPPAQSPTAGEVDETALLAAKKLHYQAVLAQPPKDDDFVASLPTPVSLSLFISSTRNRLERYPQALVGEIGLDKAFRLPQRWDAGSAESRDDTLTPGGREGRLLSRYRVRMEHQNVILRAQLRLAGEAGRPVSLHGVQAHGILYDTVSDFWKGYEKHVPSKREKRLVARGAEDESDDEDANDPPEKPYPPRICLHSYSGPAQCLRQWLSPKIPAGIYVSVSTAVNFNTTSSRDKFADIVRAVPDDRILVESDLDCAGEKMDAALEDMYRRVCEVKGWTLEDGVLRIARNMEHFIFGKKL
;
A
#
# COMPACT_ATOMS: atom_id res chain seq x y z
N MET A 1 8.41 -5.73 -5.07
CA MET A 1 9.62 -5.84 -4.21
C MET A 1 9.43 -6.70 -2.96
N CYS A 2 8.23 -6.76 -2.38
CA CYS A 2 7.90 -7.60 -1.23
C CYS A 2 8.01 -9.12 -1.51
N LEU A 3 7.53 -9.60 -2.66
CA LEU A 3 7.56 -11.04 -3.02
C LEU A 3 8.97 -11.67 -2.95
N HIS A 4 9.99 -10.97 -3.44
CA HIS A 4 11.37 -11.47 -3.49
C HIS A 4 12.06 -11.51 -2.13
N HIS A 5 11.56 -10.80 -1.11
CA HIS A 5 12.20 -10.74 0.20
C HIS A 5 11.75 -11.88 1.13
N TYR A 6 10.52 -12.39 0.97
CA TYR A 6 10.01 -13.45 1.83
C TYR A 6 10.47 -14.86 1.42
N ILE A 7 10.74 -15.09 0.14
CA ILE A 7 11.13 -16.42 -0.37
C ILE A 7 12.54 -16.85 0.11
N ALA A 8 13.44 -15.91 0.40
CA ALA A 8 14.86 -16.24 0.58
C ALA A 8 15.31 -16.46 2.04
N ASN A 9 14.44 -16.35 3.05
CA ASN A 9 14.81 -16.70 4.44
C ASN A 9 14.81 -18.22 4.71
N ASN A 10 14.43 -19.04 3.73
CA ASN A 10 14.53 -20.51 3.81
C ASN A 10 15.16 -21.05 2.52
N SER A 11 16.48 -20.97 2.42
CA SER A 11 17.23 -21.78 1.46
C SER A 11 17.35 -23.21 1.98
N SER A 12 16.29 -24.00 1.80
CA SER A 12 16.38 -25.42 1.51
C SER A 12 15.52 -25.67 0.27
N HIS A 13 16.11 -26.33 -0.73
CA HIS A 13 15.37 -26.78 -1.91
C HIS A 13 14.16 -27.59 -1.45
N SER A 14 12.99 -26.98 -1.51
CA SER A 14 11.72 -27.66 -1.49
C SER A 14 11.08 -27.30 -2.81
N GLU A 15 11.00 -28.31 -3.68
CA GLU A 15 10.15 -28.28 -4.85
C GLU A 15 8.80 -27.68 -4.45
N ALA A 16 8.30 -26.75 -5.25
CA ALA A 16 6.96 -26.21 -5.09
C ALA A 16 5.96 -27.37 -5.10
N GLN A 17 5.66 -27.92 -3.92
CA GLN A 17 4.59 -28.87 -3.76
C GLN A 17 3.32 -28.12 -4.12
N GLY A 18 2.70 -28.60 -5.20
CA GLY A 18 1.51 -28.04 -5.82
C GLY A 18 0.50 -27.64 -4.77
N HIS A 19 0.27 -26.34 -4.67
CA HIS A 19 -0.83 -25.82 -3.89
C HIS A 19 -2.10 -26.11 -4.67
N THR A 20 -2.96 -26.92 -4.08
CA THR A 20 -4.32 -27.11 -4.58
C THR A 20 -5.04 -25.78 -4.45
N PRO A 21 -5.44 -25.13 -5.57
CA PRO A 21 -6.36 -24.00 -5.49
C PRO A 21 -7.62 -24.47 -4.76
N VAL A 22 -8.27 -23.57 -4.01
CA VAL A 22 -9.58 -23.87 -3.43
C VAL A 22 -10.51 -24.17 -4.60
N ALA A 23 -10.77 -25.45 -4.83
CA ALA A 23 -11.63 -25.93 -5.90
C ALA A 23 -13.09 -25.66 -5.53
N ALA A 24 -13.50 -24.39 -5.60
CA ALA A 24 -14.89 -24.04 -5.71
C ALA A 24 -15.25 -24.15 -7.20
N ASN A 25 -16.17 -25.06 -7.53
CA ASN A 25 -16.69 -25.27 -8.90
C ASN A 25 -17.38 -24.02 -9.50
N ASP A 26 -17.52 -22.95 -8.72
CA ASP A 26 -18.18 -21.71 -9.13
C ASP A 26 -17.23 -20.82 -9.93
N VAL A 27 -17.68 -20.42 -11.12
CA VAL A 27 -16.99 -19.46 -11.99
C VAL A 27 -16.83 -18.12 -11.26
N PHE A 28 -15.62 -17.57 -11.21
CA PHE A 28 -15.39 -16.30 -10.53
C PHE A 28 -16.07 -15.15 -11.28
N PRO A 29 -16.78 -14.24 -10.58
CA PRO A 29 -17.63 -13.23 -11.22
C PRO A 29 -16.80 -12.03 -11.69
N TRP A 30 -15.91 -12.24 -12.66
CA TRP A 30 -15.06 -11.19 -13.27
C TRP A 30 -15.85 -10.09 -14.01
N HIS A 31 -17.16 -10.28 -14.20
CA HIS A 31 -18.05 -9.24 -14.68
C HIS A 31 -18.31 -8.14 -13.63
N LEU A 32 -18.01 -8.42 -12.35
CA LEU A 32 -18.10 -7.48 -11.24
C LEU A 32 -16.79 -6.67 -11.05
N PRO A 33 -16.83 -5.57 -10.28
CA PRO A 33 -15.66 -4.75 -9.98
C PRO A 33 -14.67 -5.43 -9.03
N VAL A 34 -13.65 -6.06 -9.60
CA VAL A 34 -12.51 -6.65 -8.86
C VAL A 34 -11.39 -5.62 -8.75
N PHE A 35 -10.85 -5.41 -7.56
CA PHE A 35 -9.80 -4.42 -7.32
C PHE A 35 -8.55 -5.04 -6.70
N ASP A 36 -7.41 -4.45 -7.01
CA ASP A 36 -6.16 -4.67 -6.30
C ASP A 36 -5.86 -3.44 -5.43
N ALA A 37 -5.91 -3.59 -4.11
CA ALA A 37 -5.64 -2.47 -3.20
C ALA A 37 -4.15 -2.09 -3.11
N HIS A 38 -3.22 -2.93 -3.60
CA HIS A 38 -1.79 -2.69 -3.52
C HIS A 38 -0.97 -3.64 -4.42
N CYS A 39 -0.20 -3.05 -5.34
CA CYS A 39 0.76 -3.79 -6.16
C CYS A 39 1.93 -2.90 -6.64
N HIS A 40 2.93 -3.54 -7.25
CA HIS A 40 4.16 -2.89 -7.73
C HIS A 40 4.48 -3.21 -9.21
N PRO A 41 3.54 -3.07 -10.17
CA PRO A 41 3.78 -3.47 -11.56
C PRO A 41 4.89 -2.65 -12.25
N THR A 42 5.24 -1.48 -11.70
CA THR A 42 6.38 -0.67 -12.16
C THR A 42 7.74 -1.24 -11.76
N ASP A 43 7.82 -2.27 -10.91
CA ASP A 43 9.04 -3.05 -10.72
C ASP A 43 9.40 -3.84 -11.98
N THR A 44 8.42 -4.14 -12.84
CA THR A 44 8.62 -4.80 -14.14
C THR A 44 7.89 -4.01 -15.23
N MET A 45 8.48 -2.91 -15.70
CA MET A 45 7.83 -1.97 -16.65
C MET A 45 7.33 -2.64 -17.94
N ARG A 46 7.97 -3.74 -18.37
CA ARG A 46 7.51 -4.53 -19.53
C ARG A 46 6.10 -5.12 -19.35
N SER A 47 5.65 -5.31 -18.11
CA SER A 47 4.33 -5.86 -17.80
C SER A 47 3.19 -4.84 -17.94
N ILE A 48 3.48 -3.54 -17.98
CA ILE A 48 2.46 -2.47 -17.96
C ILE A 48 1.50 -2.57 -19.15
N SER A 49 1.95 -3.03 -20.32
CA SER A 49 1.06 -3.24 -21.48
C SER A 49 -0.04 -4.29 -21.22
N ALA A 50 0.13 -5.15 -20.21
CA ALA A 50 -0.88 -6.13 -19.84
C ALA A 50 -2.13 -5.52 -19.19
N LEU A 51 -2.07 -4.25 -18.72
CA LEU A 51 -3.22 -3.53 -18.17
C LEU A 51 -4.40 -3.47 -19.15
N ASP A 52 -4.12 -3.45 -20.46
CA ASP A 52 -5.15 -3.41 -21.51
C ASP A 52 -5.97 -4.71 -21.58
N THR A 53 -5.40 -5.82 -21.12
CA THR A 53 -5.98 -7.16 -21.19
C THR A 53 -6.37 -7.74 -19.82
N MET A 54 -5.95 -7.09 -18.74
CA MET A 54 -6.24 -7.51 -17.38
C MET A 54 -7.74 -7.47 -17.08
N ARG A 55 -8.18 -8.40 -16.23
CA ARG A 55 -9.58 -8.57 -15.85
C ARG A 55 -9.93 -7.79 -14.59
N ALA A 56 -8.96 -7.44 -13.75
CA ALA A 56 -9.16 -6.48 -12.66
C ALA A 56 -9.70 -5.14 -13.19
N SER A 57 -10.60 -4.51 -12.45
CA SER A 57 -11.20 -3.21 -12.82
C SER A 57 -10.24 -2.07 -12.57
N ALA A 58 -9.58 -2.06 -11.42
CA ALA A 58 -8.51 -1.13 -11.12
C ALA A 58 -7.51 -1.70 -10.12
N ILE A 59 -6.30 -1.17 -10.18
CA ILE A 59 -5.21 -1.51 -9.27
C ILE A 59 -4.60 -0.25 -8.67
N VAL A 60 -4.18 -0.30 -7.41
CA VAL A 60 -3.35 0.74 -6.80
C VAL A 60 -1.88 0.39 -6.96
N ILE A 61 -1.13 1.24 -7.65
CA ILE A 61 0.30 1.00 -7.92
C ILE A 61 1.14 1.88 -6.99
N MET A 62 2.11 1.27 -6.32
CA MET A 62 2.92 1.94 -5.30
C MET A 62 4.25 2.41 -5.86
N ALA A 63 4.55 3.70 -5.69
CA ALA A 63 5.91 4.21 -5.81
C ALA A 63 6.61 4.04 -4.46
N THR A 64 7.64 3.20 -4.39
CA THR A 64 8.30 2.81 -3.13
C THR A 64 9.69 3.44 -2.94
N ARG A 65 10.33 3.84 -4.04
CA ARG A 65 11.67 4.46 -4.07
C ARG A 65 11.74 5.60 -5.09
N SER A 66 12.88 6.26 -5.19
CA SER A 66 13.10 7.40 -6.11
C SER A 66 12.76 7.08 -7.56
N GLN A 67 13.19 5.93 -8.09
CA GLN A 67 12.96 5.53 -9.48
C GLN A 67 11.47 5.35 -9.80
N ASP A 68 10.70 4.84 -8.85
CA ASP A 68 9.28 4.52 -9.07
C ASP A 68 8.42 5.78 -9.19
N GLN A 69 8.84 6.91 -8.60
CA GLN A 69 7.99 8.10 -8.48
C GLN A 69 7.53 8.62 -9.85
N GLU A 70 8.44 8.68 -10.82
CA GLU A 70 8.10 9.14 -12.16
C GLU A 70 7.43 8.03 -12.97
N LEU A 71 7.89 6.78 -12.86
CA LEU A 71 7.28 5.65 -13.56
C LEU A 71 5.79 5.48 -13.21
N VAL A 72 5.46 5.57 -11.91
CA VAL A 72 4.06 5.51 -11.45
C VAL A 72 3.26 6.71 -11.96
N ALA A 73 3.84 7.91 -12.01
CA ALA A 73 3.18 9.09 -12.55
C ALA A 73 2.93 8.95 -14.07
N GLU A 74 3.88 8.42 -14.82
CA GLU A 74 3.77 8.14 -16.26
C GLU A 74 2.66 7.11 -16.52
N VAL A 75 2.66 5.98 -15.82
CA VAL A 75 1.62 4.96 -15.95
C VAL A 75 0.25 5.54 -15.60
N ALA A 76 0.14 6.32 -14.53
CA ALA A 76 -1.12 6.96 -14.14
C ALA A 76 -1.58 8.05 -15.12
N SER A 77 -0.66 8.68 -15.87
CA SER A 77 -1.04 9.65 -16.91
C SER A 77 -1.78 8.98 -18.09
N VAL A 78 -1.51 7.70 -18.34
CA VAL A 78 -2.09 6.91 -19.44
C VAL A 78 -3.31 6.11 -18.96
N HIS A 79 -3.17 5.38 -17.85
CA HIS A 79 -4.18 4.42 -17.37
C HIS A 79 -4.98 4.91 -16.14
N GLY A 80 -4.74 6.15 -15.69
CA GLY A 80 -5.30 6.69 -14.47
C GLY A 80 -6.83 6.71 -14.42
N VAL A 81 -7.38 6.42 -13.24
CA VAL A 81 -8.80 6.58 -12.98
C VAL A 81 -9.23 8.06 -13.09
N LYS A 82 -10.31 8.34 -13.82
CA LYS A 82 -10.79 9.72 -14.01
C LYS A 82 -11.78 10.19 -12.94
N GLY A 83 -12.24 9.29 -12.06
CA GLY A 83 -13.17 9.62 -10.96
C GLY A 83 -14.00 8.42 -10.49
N ARG A 84 -14.75 8.64 -9.40
CA ARG A 84 -15.55 7.62 -8.68
C ARG A 84 -16.48 6.81 -9.57
N ALA A 85 -17.17 7.47 -10.50
CA ALA A 85 -18.11 6.80 -11.43
C ALA A 85 -17.42 5.75 -12.32
N ASN A 86 -16.16 5.96 -12.71
CA ASN A 86 -15.46 5.06 -13.62
C ASN A 86 -15.03 3.74 -12.96
N LEU A 87 -14.84 3.74 -11.64
CA LEU A 87 -14.44 2.52 -10.91
C LEU A 87 -15.58 1.53 -10.77
N LEU A 88 -16.83 2.01 -10.73
CA LEU A 88 -18.02 1.19 -10.51
C LEU A 88 -18.81 0.88 -11.78
N ASP A 89 -18.42 1.44 -12.94
CA ASP A 89 -19.17 1.34 -14.20
C ASP A 89 -19.18 -0.08 -14.84
N ARG A 90 -18.83 -1.11 -14.07
CA ARG A 90 -19.20 -2.51 -14.36
C ARG A 90 -20.66 -2.80 -13.99
N GLU A 91 -21.29 -1.98 -13.14
CA GLU A 91 -22.64 -2.18 -12.61
C GLU A 91 -23.61 -1.01 -12.85
N GLY A 92 -23.72 -0.54 -14.10
CA GLY A 92 -24.84 0.34 -14.46
C GLY A 92 -26.24 -0.28 -14.27
N ALA A 93 -26.35 -1.59 -13.94
CA ALA A 93 -27.60 -2.34 -13.90
C ALA A 93 -28.08 -2.83 -12.51
N TYR A 94 -27.21 -2.96 -11.50
CA TYR A 94 -27.59 -3.64 -10.24
C TYR A 94 -27.90 -2.71 -9.06
N TRP A 95 -27.29 -1.51 -9.01
CA TRP A 95 -27.48 -0.57 -7.88
C TRP A 95 -28.82 0.20 -7.88
N LYS A 96 -29.66 0.04 -8.91
CA LYS A 96 -31.00 0.68 -8.94
C LYS A 96 -32.07 -0.03 -8.09
N GLY A 97 -31.73 -1.11 -7.36
CA GLY A 97 -32.73 -1.97 -6.73
C GLY A 97 -33.01 -1.82 -5.23
N SER A 98 -32.30 -0.98 -4.45
CA SER A 98 -32.41 -1.03 -2.97
C SER A 98 -33.29 0.04 -2.32
N HIS A 99 -33.98 0.89 -3.08
CA HIS A 99 -35.05 1.75 -2.55
C HIS A 99 -36.17 1.85 -3.58
N ASP A 100 -36.95 0.78 -3.72
CA ASP A 100 -38.41 0.88 -3.86
C ASP A 100 -39.01 -0.51 -3.96
N ASN A 101 -39.82 -0.85 -2.96
CA ASN A 101 -40.62 -2.07 -2.94
C ASN A 101 -41.92 -1.81 -3.71
N SER A 102 -41.92 -1.96 -5.04
CA SER A 102 -43.16 -2.17 -5.79
C SER A 102 -42.96 -2.83 -7.17
N GLY A 103 -43.66 -3.95 -7.38
CA GLY A 103 -44.22 -4.34 -8.68
C GLY A 103 -43.38 -5.22 -9.61
N LEU A 104 -43.86 -6.46 -9.82
CA LEU A 104 -43.59 -7.28 -11.02
C LEU A 104 -43.78 -6.46 -12.32
N VAL A 105 -42.98 -6.69 -13.37
CA VAL A 105 -43.33 -7.43 -14.62
C VAL A 105 -42.10 -7.62 -15.54
N SER A 106 -41.87 -8.87 -15.93
CA SER A 106 -41.34 -9.46 -17.19
C SER A 106 -40.72 -8.57 -18.28
N ALA A 107 -39.56 -8.97 -18.83
CA ALA A 107 -39.48 -9.69 -20.13
C ALA A 107 -38.03 -9.80 -20.61
N ALA A 108 -37.75 -10.92 -21.29
CA ALA A 108 -36.50 -11.23 -21.95
C ALA A 108 -36.01 -10.07 -22.86
N GLY A 109 -34.89 -9.46 -22.47
CA GLY A 109 -34.11 -8.55 -23.29
C GLY A 109 -32.71 -9.14 -23.43
N GLU A 110 -32.26 -9.25 -24.67
CA GLU A 110 -30.99 -9.84 -25.06
C GLU A 110 -29.81 -9.31 -24.23
N VAL A 111 -29.03 -10.24 -23.67
CA VAL A 111 -27.73 -9.93 -23.05
C VAL A 111 -26.87 -9.24 -24.12
N PRO A 112 -26.38 -8.00 -23.91
CA PRO A 112 -25.52 -7.35 -24.89
C PRO A 112 -24.29 -8.21 -25.14
N LYS A 113 -24.23 -8.80 -26.34
CA LYS A 113 -23.03 -9.45 -26.87
C LYS A 113 -21.96 -8.38 -27.03
N HIS A 114 -20.85 -8.57 -26.31
CA HIS A 114 -19.68 -7.71 -26.20
C HIS A 114 -19.83 -6.49 -25.28
N ALA A 115 -19.78 -6.74 -23.97
CA ALA A 115 -19.14 -5.78 -23.07
C ALA A 115 -17.72 -5.55 -23.61
N ALA A 116 -17.47 -4.39 -24.20
CA ALA A 116 -16.12 -4.00 -24.61
C ALA A 116 -15.18 -4.29 -23.43
N LEU A 117 -14.15 -5.11 -23.64
CA LEU A 117 -13.11 -5.33 -22.62
C LEU A 117 -12.55 -3.95 -22.26
N ARG A 118 -12.95 -3.44 -21.09
CA ARG A 118 -12.41 -2.19 -20.56
C ARG A 118 -11.09 -2.53 -19.88
N SER A 119 -10.04 -1.82 -20.29
CA SER A 119 -8.69 -1.92 -19.72
C SER A 119 -8.72 -1.67 -18.21
N CYS A 120 -7.81 -2.33 -17.49
CA CYS A 120 -7.59 -2.11 -16.07
C CYS A 120 -7.15 -0.65 -15.80
N GLN A 121 -7.79 0.00 -14.84
CA GLN A 121 -7.47 1.38 -14.45
C GLN A 121 -6.41 1.41 -13.34
N VAL A 122 -5.73 2.54 -13.23
CA VAL A 122 -4.65 2.74 -12.27
C VAL A 122 -5.01 3.84 -11.27
N ILE A 123 -4.71 3.59 -10.01
CA ILE A 123 -4.69 4.58 -8.94
C ILE A 123 -3.23 4.71 -8.48
N PRO A 124 -2.57 5.85 -8.71
CA PRO A 124 -1.20 6.02 -8.26
C PRO A 124 -1.12 6.20 -6.75
N SER A 125 -0.05 5.70 -6.15
CA SER A 125 0.29 5.95 -4.76
C SER A 125 1.75 6.38 -4.68
N PHE A 126 2.01 7.51 -4.02
CA PHE A 126 3.34 8.09 -3.94
C PHE A 126 3.87 8.03 -2.50
N GLY A 127 4.98 7.35 -2.30
CA GLY A 127 5.61 7.22 -0.99
C GLY A 127 7.07 6.83 -1.08
N TRP A 128 7.72 6.76 0.07
CA TRP A 128 9.06 6.27 0.25
C TRP A 128 9.05 5.17 1.31
N HIS A 129 9.28 3.96 0.85
CA HIS A 129 9.18 2.76 1.64
C HIS A 129 10.29 2.69 2.70
N PRO A 130 10.03 2.14 3.91
CA PRO A 130 11.04 2.02 4.97
C PRO A 130 12.32 1.32 4.54
N TRP A 131 12.25 0.41 3.56
CA TRP A 131 13.44 -0.25 3.00
C TRP A 131 14.45 0.72 2.42
N PHE A 132 13.98 1.83 1.86
CA PHE A 132 14.80 2.86 1.22
C PHE A 132 14.98 4.10 2.07
N SER A 133 14.44 4.13 3.30
CA SER A 133 14.53 5.30 4.19
C SER A 133 15.97 5.77 4.46
N TYR A 134 16.95 4.87 4.39
CA TYR A 134 18.38 5.21 4.47
C TYR A 134 18.86 6.12 3.32
N GLN A 135 18.12 6.26 2.24
CA GLN A 135 18.45 7.12 1.12
C GLN A 135 18.00 8.57 1.34
N LEU A 136 17.26 8.85 2.41
CA LEU A 136 16.77 10.18 2.76
C LEU A 136 17.48 10.70 4.01
N TYR A 137 17.71 12.00 4.05
CA TYR A 137 18.15 12.71 5.26
C TYR A 137 17.17 13.84 5.60
N ASP A 138 16.98 14.07 6.90
CA ASP A 138 16.21 15.21 7.39
C ASP A 138 17.07 16.47 7.30
N ASP A 139 16.82 17.27 6.27
CA ASP A 139 17.55 18.51 5.98
C ASP A 139 17.09 19.71 6.83
N VAL A 140 15.98 19.58 7.56
CA VAL A 140 15.49 20.63 8.47
C VAL A 140 15.81 20.32 9.94
N ALA A 141 16.42 19.17 10.23
CA ALA A 141 16.93 18.85 11.54
C ALA A 141 17.99 19.88 11.97
N ALA A 142 18.09 20.13 13.29
CA ALA A 142 19.11 21.03 13.84
C ALA A 142 20.53 20.58 13.48
N GLU A 143 20.74 19.27 13.36
CA GLU A 143 21.99 18.64 12.95
C GLU A 143 21.70 17.61 11.83
N PRO A 144 21.64 18.05 10.56
CA PRO A 144 21.41 17.14 9.44
C PRO A 144 22.50 16.09 9.34
N THR A 145 22.12 14.84 9.07
CA THR A 145 23.06 13.71 8.97
C THR A 145 23.87 13.73 7.67
N TYR A 146 23.46 14.53 6.68
CA TYR A 146 24.14 14.72 5.42
C TYR A 146 24.25 16.20 5.11
N ILE A 147 25.45 16.65 4.75
CA ILE A 147 25.72 17.99 4.24
C ILE A 147 26.30 17.81 2.84
N PRO A 148 25.60 18.24 1.78
CA PRO A 148 26.11 18.14 0.42
C PRO A 148 27.48 18.83 0.31
N PRO A 149 28.49 18.18 -0.28
CA PRO A 149 29.78 18.83 -0.52
C PRO A 149 29.59 20.05 -1.41
N ALA A 150 30.41 21.08 -1.20
CA ALA A 150 30.39 22.27 -2.05
C ALA A 150 30.66 21.86 -3.51
N GLN A 151 29.88 22.40 -4.44
CA GLN A 151 30.12 22.17 -5.86
C GLN A 151 31.47 22.79 -6.24
N SER A 152 32.32 22.04 -6.95
CA SER A 152 33.59 22.57 -7.44
C SER A 152 33.34 23.77 -8.38
N PRO A 153 34.16 24.84 -8.32
CA PRO A 153 34.07 25.96 -9.25
C PRO A 153 34.26 25.54 -10.72
N THR A 154 34.90 24.39 -10.96
CA THR A 154 35.00 23.77 -12.29
C THR A 154 33.74 22.93 -12.54
N ALA A 155 32.92 23.38 -13.50
CA ALA A 155 31.66 22.76 -13.84
C ALA A 155 31.84 21.25 -14.14
N GLY A 156 31.39 20.40 -13.22
CA GLY A 156 31.17 18.97 -13.47
C GLY A 156 32.02 17.98 -12.67
N GLU A 157 33.08 18.41 -11.98
CA GLU A 157 33.85 17.50 -11.12
C GLU A 157 33.31 17.51 -9.69
N VAL A 158 32.66 16.41 -9.30
CA VAL A 158 32.29 16.16 -7.91
C VAL A 158 33.55 15.71 -7.18
N ASP A 159 33.92 16.39 -6.10
CA ASP A 159 34.96 15.90 -5.20
C ASP A 159 34.49 14.58 -4.58
N GLU A 160 34.93 13.46 -5.16
CA GLU A 160 34.57 12.11 -4.74
C GLU A 160 34.98 11.83 -3.28
N THR A 161 36.06 12.45 -2.82
CA THR A 161 36.53 12.31 -1.44
C THR A 161 35.60 13.03 -0.47
N ALA A 162 35.22 14.27 -0.80
CA ALA A 162 34.26 15.03 -0.01
C ALA A 162 32.86 14.38 -0.03
N LEU A 163 32.43 13.87 -1.18
CA LEU A 163 31.17 13.13 -1.30
C LEU A 163 31.18 11.85 -0.46
N LEU A 164 32.26 11.07 -0.52
CA LEU A 164 32.40 9.86 0.30
C LEU A 164 32.38 10.21 1.79
N ALA A 165 33.09 11.27 2.21
CA ALA A 165 33.07 11.74 3.60
C ALA A 165 31.65 12.13 4.06
N ALA A 166 30.91 12.88 3.25
CA ALA A 166 29.52 13.24 3.54
C ALA A 166 28.59 12.00 3.62
N LYS A 167 28.74 11.05 2.69
CA LYS A 167 27.99 9.78 2.71
C LYS A 167 28.30 8.96 3.96
N LYS A 168 29.57 8.88 4.38
CA LYS A 168 29.98 8.17 5.60
C LYS A 168 29.27 8.72 6.83
N LEU A 169 29.27 10.04 7.01
CA LEU A 169 28.58 10.69 8.13
C LEU A 169 27.12 10.28 8.19
N HIS A 170 26.42 10.35 7.04
CA HIS A 170 25.01 9.99 6.96
C HIS A 170 24.78 8.51 7.28
N TYR A 171 25.44 7.59 6.57
CA TYR A 171 25.20 6.16 6.72
C TYR A 171 25.64 5.60 8.07
N GLN A 172 26.64 6.20 8.72
CA GLN A 172 27.01 5.86 10.10
C GLN A 172 25.96 6.33 11.11
N ALA A 173 25.29 7.46 10.83
CA ALA A 173 24.23 7.97 11.69
C ALA A 173 22.92 7.19 11.55
N VAL A 174 22.51 6.81 10.32
CA VAL A 174 21.17 6.24 10.07
C VAL A 174 21.12 4.71 10.07
N LEU A 175 22.26 4.02 9.96
CA LEU A 175 22.31 2.56 10.04
C LEU A 175 22.54 2.08 11.48
N ALA A 176 21.88 0.98 11.86
CA ALA A 176 21.95 0.41 13.20
C ALA A 176 23.35 -0.10 13.55
N GLN A 177 24.07 -0.63 12.56
CA GLN A 177 25.51 -0.89 12.66
C GLN A 177 26.23 0.14 11.78
N PRO A 178 27.10 1.00 12.33
CA PRO A 178 27.86 1.94 11.53
C PRO A 178 28.75 1.20 10.51
N PRO A 179 28.62 1.46 9.19
CA PRO A 179 29.50 0.86 8.21
C PRO A 179 30.93 1.40 8.37
N LYS A 180 31.89 0.48 8.35
CA LYS A 180 33.34 0.75 8.38
C LYS A 180 34.01 0.50 7.03
N ASP A 181 33.29 -0.11 6.11
CA ASP A 181 33.76 -0.46 4.77
C ASP A 181 33.44 0.70 3.83
N ASP A 182 34.49 1.35 3.34
CA ASP A 182 34.40 2.52 2.48
C ASP A 182 33.82 2.17 1.12
N ASP A 183 34.12 1.00 0.58
CA ASP A 183 33.56 0.54 -0.71
C ASP A 183 32.06 0.33 -0.60
N PHE A 184 31.60 -0.24 0.52
CA PHE A 184 30.17 -0.40 0.78
C PHE A 184 29.49 0.97 0.82
N VAL A 185 30.04 1.93 1.57
CA VAL A 185 29.48 3.29 1.65
C VAL A 185 29.51 3.99 0.29
N ALA A 186 30.58 3.85 -0.48
CA ALA A 186 30.70 4.40 -1.83
C ALA A 186 29.61 3.83 -2.76
N SER A 187 29.25 2.55 -2.62
CA SER A 187 28.22 1.89 -3.44
C SER A 187 26.78 2.29 -3.10
N LEU A 188 26.52 2.82 -1.91
CA LEU A 188 25.18 3.33 -1.55
C LEU A 188 24.87 4.60 -2.35
N PRO A 189 23.60 4.97 -2.57
CA PRO A 189 23.26 6.18 -3.32
C PRO A 189 23.73 7.48 -2.62
N THR A 190 23.60 8.62 -3.29
CA THR A 190 23.73 9.92 -2.61
C THR A 190 22.43 10.21 -1.85
N PRO A 191 22.47 10.57 -0.55
CA PRO A 191 21.28 10.91 0.22
C PRO A 191 20.48 12.06 -0.41
N VAL A 192 19.16 11.94 -0.40
CA VAL A 192 18.21 12.91 -0.95
C VAL A 192 17.53 13.67 0.20
N SER A 193 17.28 14.96 0.01
CA SER A 193 16.59 15.79 1.00
C SER A 193 15.15 15.31 1.20
N LEU A 194 14.76 15.13 2.47
CA LEU A 194 13.40 14.78 2.84
C LEU A 194 12.41 15.89 2.48
N SER A 195 12.75 17.16 2.74
CA SER A 195 11.86 18.29 2.43
C SER A 195 11.58 18.41 0.93
N LEU A 196 12.62 18.21 0.09
CA LEU A 196 12.48 18.20 -1.37
C LEU A 196 11.59 17.06 -1.85
N PHE A 197 11.75 15.86 -1.29
CA PHE A 197 10.89 14.72 -1.59
C PHE A 197 9.43 15.02 -1.21
N ILE A 198 9.16 15.51 0.00
CA ILE A 198 7.80 15.85 0.47
C ILE A 198 7.15 16.91 -0.42
N SER A 199 7.89 17.95 -0.81
CA SER A 199 7.40 19.00 -1.72
C SER A 199 7.07 18.43 -3.10
N SER A 200 7.94 17.58 -3.64
CA SER A 200 7.70 16.91 -4.93
C SER A 200 6.48 15.99 -4.88
N THR A 201 6.30 15.26 -3.79
CA THR A 201 5.13 14.39 -3.58
C THR A 201 3.84 15.20 -3.47
N ARG A 202 3.85 16.36 -2.79
CA ARG A 202 2.70 17.29 -2.78
C ARG A 202 2.27 17.67 -4.19
N ASN A 203 3.21 18.07 -5.04
CA ASN A 203 2.93 18.43 -6.45
C ASN A 203 2.30 17.25 -7.22
N ARG A 204 2.71 16.01 -6.94
CA ARG A 204 2.10 14.81 -7.55
C ARG A 204 0.67 14.59 -7.03
N LEU A 205 0.44 14.76 -5.73
CA LEU A 205 -0.90 14.63 -5.14
C LEU A 205 -1.87 15.70 -5.67
N GLU A 206 -1.39 16.88 -6.03
CA GLU A 206 -2.18 17.91 -6.71
C GLU A 206 -2.49 17.52 -8.17
N ARG A 207 -1.49 16.98 -8.89
CA ARG A 207 -1.63 16.53 -10.28
C ARG A 207 -2.56 15.32 -10.43
N TYR A 208 -2.57 14.41 -9.44
CA TYR A 208 -3.37 13.19 -9.45
C TYR A 208 -4.36 13.20 -8.27
N PRO A 209 -5.58 13.74 -8.46
CA PRO A 209 -6.53 13.93 -7.36
C PRO A 209 -7.04 12.66 -6.68
N GLN A 210 -6.82 11.49 -7.26
CA GLN A 210 -7.19 10.19 -6.68
C GLN A 210 -5.99 9.48 -6.04
N ALA A 211 -4.81 10.10 -6.06
CA ALA A 211 -3.59 9.48 -5.57
C ALA A 211 -3.60 9.26 -4.06
N LEU A 212 -2.92 8.20 -3.65
CA LEU A 212 -2.66 7.84 -2.28
C LEU A 212 -1.27 8.32 -1.86
N VAL A 213 -1.03 8.31 -0.55
CA VAL A 213 0.33 8.35 -0.01
C VAL A 213 0.71 6.93 0.42
N GLY A 214 1.75 6.37 -0.20
CA GLY A 214 2.12 4.98 -0.01
C GLY A 214 3.02 4.45 -1.13
N GLU A 215 3.83 3.44 -0.89
CA GLU A 215 3.88 2.67 0.34
C GLU A 215 4.82 3.33 1.37
N ILE A 216 4.31 3.59 2.58
CA ILE A 216 5.08 4.20 3.68
C ILE A 216 4.95 3.31 4.92
N GLY A 217 5.89 3.34 5.85
CA GLY A 217 5.73 2.54 7.06
C GLY A 217 7.02 2.30 7.84
N LEU A 218 7.03 1.20 8.60
CA LEU A 218 8.19 0.74 9.38
C LEU A 218 8.48 -0.74 9.11
N ASP A 219 9.75 -1.06 8.94
CA ASP A 219 10.25 -2.42 8.76
C ASP A 219 11.49 -2.68 9.62
N LYS A 220 11.31 -3.48 10.68
CA LYS A 220 12.42 -3.86 11.57
C LYS A 220 13.28 -4.99 11.00
N ALA A 221 12.73 -5.80 10.10
CA ALA A 221 13.35 -7.03 9.63
C ALA A 221 14.33 -6.77 8.46
N PHE A 222 14.00 -5.82 7.60
CA PHE A 222 14.72 -5.54 6.36
C PHE A 222 16.20 -5.22 6.58
N ARG A 223 17.02 -5.75 5.67
CA ARG A 223 18.46 -5.48 5.59
C ARG A 223 18.79 -4.93 4.20
N LEU A 224 19.70 -3.97 4.13
CA LEU A 224 20.12 -3.36 2.86
C LEU A 224 20.75 -4.43 1.94
N PRO A 225 20.51 -4.39 0.62
CA PRO A 225 21.22 -5.24 -0.33
C PRO A 225 22.74 -5.06 -0.25
N GLN A 226 23.50 -6.12 -0.55
CA GLN A 226 24.94 -6.04 -0.75
C GLN A 226 25.27 -5.28 -2.04
N ARG A 227 26.54 -4.91 -2.19
CA ARG A 227 27.05 -4.44 -3.49
C ARG A 227 26.92 -5.56 -4.53
N TRP A 228 26.75 -5.18 -5.79
CA TRP A 228 26.94 -6.11 -6.88
C TRP A 228 28.39 -6.60 -6.85
N ASP A 229 28.61 -7.91 -6.97
CA ASP A 229 29.93 -8.42 -7.33
C ASP A 229 30.05 -8.41 -8.87
N ALA A 230 31.28 -8.36 -9.38
CA ALA A 230 31.53 -8.20 -10.81
C ALA A 230 30.93 -9.34 -11.66
N GLY A 231 30.80 -10.56 -11.11
CA GLY A 231 30.21 -11.70 -11.81
C GLY A 231 28.68 -11.76 -11.73
N SER A 232 28.07 -11.29 -10.63
CA SER A 232 26.61 -11.25 -10.47
C SER A 232 25.96 -10.08 -11.18
N ALA A 233 26.72 -9.01 -11.46
CA ALA A 233 26.26 -7.89 -12.29
C ALA A 233 25.91 -8.35 -13.73
N GLU A 234 26.62 -9.34 -14.28
CA GLU A 234 26.34 -9.91 -15.61
C GLU A 234 25.07 -10.77 -15.63
N SER A 235 24.65 -11.30 -14.47
CA SER A 235 23.44 -12.11 -14.31
C SER A 235 22.20 -11.30 -13.93
N ARG A 236 22.31 -9.97 -13.96
CA ARG A 236 21.22 -9.06 -13.62
C ARG A 236 20.06 -9.23 -14.60
N ASP A 237 18.86 -9.35 -14.05
CA ASP A 237 17.65 -9.35 -14.85
C ASP A 237 17.35 -7.92 -15.32
N ASP A 238 17.73 -7.63 -16.56
CA ASP A 238 17.52 -6.32 -17.20
C ASP A 238 16.04 -6.00 -17.45
N THR A 239 15.11 -6.92 -17.18
CA THR A 239 13.67 -6.63 -17.23
C THR A 239 13.15 -5.93 -15.98
N LEU A 240 13.90 -5.95 -14.87
CA LEU A 240 13.54 -5.31 -13.62
C LEU A 240 13.94 -3.83 -13.60
N THR A 241 13.08 -3.01 -13.00
CA THR A 241 13.39 -1.61 -12.76
C THR A 241 14.59 -1.48 -11.79
N PRO A 242 15.62 -0.69 -12.12
CA PRO A 242 16.80 -0.52 -11.27
C PRO A 242 16.50 0.02 -9.87
N GLY A 243 17.41 -0.21 -8.92
CA GLY A 243 17.39 0.43 -7.60
C GLY A 243 16.68 -0.36 -6.50
N GLY A 244 16.03 -1.48 -6.87
CA GLY A 244 15.47 -2.44 -5.93
C GLY A 244 16.52 -3.44 -5.42
N ARG A 245 16.07 -4.56 -4.86
CA ARG A 245 16.99 -5.64 -4.45
C ARG A 245 17.65 -6.32 -5.67
N GLU A 246 16.89 -6.55 -6.73
CA GLU A 246 17.38 -7.11 -8.00
C GLU A 246 18.12 -8.45 -7.77
N GLY A 247 17.58 -9.33 -6.92
CA GLY A 247 18.17 -10.63 -6.61
C GLY A 247 19.40 -10.62 -5.66
N ARG A 248 20.00 -9.45 -5.39
CA ARG A 248 21.21 -9.33 -4.55
C ARG A 248 21.03 -9.96 -3.17
N LEU A 249 22.13 -10.49 -2.62
CA LEU A 249 22.19 -10.93 -1.23
C LEU A 249 21.96 -9.75 -0.28
N LEU A 250 21.49 -10.03 0.92
CA LEU A 250 21.29 -9.01 1.94
C LEU A 250 22.55 -8.84 2.78
N SER A 251 22.90 -7.58 3.06
CA SER A 251 23.97 -7.23 3.97
C SER A 251 23.55 -7.45 5.43
N ARG A 252 24.41 -7.11 6.39
CA ARG A 252 24.05 -7.08 7.82
C ARG A 252 23.32 -5.79 8.23
N TYR A 253 23.41 -4.75 7.42
CA TYR A 253 23.01 -3.39 7.78
C TYR A 253 21.50 -3.23 7.76
N ARG A 254 20.97 -2.63 8.82
CA ARG A 254 19.56 -2.22 8.95
C ARG A 254 19.49 -0.73 9.18
N VAL A 255 18.40 -0.11 8.73
CA VAL A 255 18.12 1.30 9.09
C VAL A 255 17.67 1.36 10.55
N ARG A 256 18.13 2.38 11.28
CA ARG A 256 17.67 2.66 12.65
C ARG A 256 16.17 2.94 12.64
N MET A 257 15.47 2.44 13.64
CA MET A 257 14.01 2.58 13.73
C MET A 257 13.62 4.05 13.90
N GLU A 258 14.44 4.82 14.62
CA GLU A 258 14.29 6.26 14.82
C GLU A 258 14.33 7.01 13.49
N HIS A 259 15.25 6.64 12.59
CA HIS A 259 15.35 7.25 11.26
C HIS A 259 14.15 6.88 10.39
N GLN A 260 13.73 5.60 10.36
CA GLN A 260 12.51 5.20 9.66
C GLN A 260 11.29 5.99 10.17
N ASN A 261 11.21 6.24 11.47
CA ASN A 261 10.14 6.98 12.11
C ASN A 261 10.07 8.44 11.62
N VAL A 262 11.21 9.13 11.55
CA VAL A 262 11.30 10.51 11.02
C VAL A 262 10.72 10.59 9.62
N ILE A 263 11.13 9.66 8.73
CA ILE A 263 10.65 9.61 7.35
C ILE A 263 9.14 9.29 7.29
N LEU A 264 8.67 8.33 8.09
CA LEU A 264 7.24 7.99 8.16
C LEU A 264 6.39 9.19 8.62
N ARG A 265 6.82 9.89 9.68
CA ARG A 265 6.08 11.04 10.22
C ARG A 265 5.93 12.17 9.20
N ALA A 266 6.98 12.46 8.43
CA ALA A 266 6.91 13.49 7.39
C ALA A 266 5.86 13.13 6.30
N GLN A 267 5.79 11.86 5.92
CA GLN A 267 4.83 11.38 4.92
C GLN A 267 3.40 11.31 5.44
N LEU A 268 3.20 10.90 6.70
CA LEU A 268 1.89 10.92 7.36
C LEU A 268 1.33 12.33 7.49
N ARG A 269 2.20 13.31 7.82
CA ARG A 269 1.82 14.73 7.88
C ARG A 269 1.32 15.22 6.52
N LEU A 270 2.08 14.94 5.45
CA LEU A 270 1.66 15.28 4.09
C LEU A 270 0.30 14.65 3.74
N ALA A 271 0.09 13.38 4.09
CA ALA A 271 -1.17 12.69 3.82
C ALA A 271 -2.36 13.30 4.59
N GLY A 272 -2.16 13.71 5.84
CA GLY A 272 -3.18 14.41 6.63
C GLY A 272 -3.53 15.78 6.03
N GLU A 273 -2.51 16.61 5.78
CA GLU A 273 -2.68 17.95 5.18
C GLU A 273 -3.35 17.90 3.81
N ALA A 274 -3.04 16.89 2.99
CA ALA A 274 -3.63 16.71 1.67
C ALA A 274 -4.93 15.87 1.67
N GLY A 275 -5.40 15.41 2.83
CA GLY A 275 -6.61 14.59 2.96
C GLY A 275 -6.55 13.25 2.21
N ARG A 276 -5.35 12.66 2.08
CA ARG A 276 -5.10 11.48 1.24
C ARG A 276 -5.18 10.16 2.02
N PRO A 277 -5.73 9.09 1.42
CA PRO A 277 -5.62 7.75 2.00
C PRO A 277 -4.16 7.31 2.04
N VAL A 278 -3.83 6.46 3.02
CA VAL A 278 -2.49 5.90 3.18
C VAL A 278 -2.50 4.38 2.99
N SER A 279 -1.51 3.86 2.25
CA SER A 279 -1.13 2.44 2.29
C SER A 279 0.09 2.27 3.20
N LEU A 280 -0.09 1.53 4.31
CA LEU A 280 0.83 1.50 5.43
C LEU A 280 1.51 0.12 5.58
N HIS A 281 2.84 0.11 5.44
CA HIS A 281 3.71 -1.05 5.67
C HIS A 281 4.06 -1.23 7.16
N GLY A 282 4.08 -2.48 7.62
CA GLY A 282 4.40 -2.78 9.01
C GLY A 282 4.92 -4.19 9.23
N VAL A 283 6.25 -4.34 9.33
CA VAL A 283 6.90 -5.64 9.57
C VAL A 283 7.73 -5.61 10.85
N GLN A 284 7.34 -6.47 11.80
CA GLN A 284 7.99 -6.63 13.12
C GLN A 284 8.14 -5.31 13.91
N ALA A 285 7.27 -4.33 13.63
CA ALA A 285 7.28 -3.00 14.26
C ALA A 285 5.87 -2.55 14.71
N HIS A 286 4.93 -3.49 14.92
CA HIS A 286 3.50 -3.18 15.09
C HIS A 286 3.17 -2.20 16.23
N GLY A 287 3.86 -2.28 17.37
CA GLY A 287 3.66 -1.36 18.50
C GLY A 287 4.11 0.06 18.16
N ILE A 288 5.37 0.22 17.73
CA ILE A 288 5.93 1.51 17.33
C ILE A 288 5.14 2.12 16.17
N LEU A 289 4.70 1.30 15.20
CA LEU A 289 3.87 1.75 14.08
C LEU A 289 2.55 2.34 14.59
N TYR A 290 1.84 1.63 15.47
CA TYR A 290 0.60 2.14 16.06
C TYR A 290 0.82 3.42 16.86
N ASP A 291 1.85 3.46 17.72
CA ASP A 291 2.17 4.65 18.53
C ASP A 291 2.47 5.86 17.63
N THR A 292 3.25 5.65 16.57
CA THR A 292 3.65 6.71 15.62
C THR A 292 2.45 7.28 14.87
N VAL A 293 1.56 6.41 14.37
CA VAL A 293 0.39 6.86 13.63
C VAL A 293 -0.63 7.49 14.59
N SER A 294 -0.82 6.91 15.77
CA SER A 294 -1.79 7.41 16.74
C SER A 294 -1.44 8.76 17.35
N ASP A 295 -0.15 9.13 17.37
CA ASP A 295 0.27 10.49 17.71
C ASP A 295 -0.41 11.58 16.87
N PHE A 296 -0.77 11.30 15.62
CA PHE A 296 -1.36 12.30 14.72
C PHE A 296 -2.84 12.57 14.98
N TRP A 297 -3.55 11.70 15.69
CA TRP A 297 -4.97 11.90 16.02
C TRP A 297 -5.24 12.06 17.52
N LYS A 298 -4.19 12.27 18.33
CA LYS A 298 -4.36 12.62 19.74
C LYS A 298 -5.16 13.91 19.87
N GLY A 299 -6.27 13.86 20.61
CA GLY A 299 -7.20 14.98 20.77
C GLY A 299 -8.31 15.02 19.72
N TYR A 300 -8.31 14.11 18.75
CA TYR A 300 -9.35 13.97 17.71
C TYR A 300 -10.14 12.67 17.86
N GLU A 301 -10.00 11.96 18.99
CA GLU A 301 -10.69 10.69 19.20
C GLU A 301 -12.21 10.84 19.24
N LYS A 302 -12.91 9.91 18.59
CA LYS A 302 -14.37 9.86 18.58
C LYS A 302 -14.91 9.55 19.97
N HIS A 303 -16.00 10.24 20.36
CA HIS A 303 -16.76 9.87 21.55
C HIS A 303 -17.40 8.50 21.33
N VAL A 304 -17.26 7.61 22.30
CA VAL A 304 -17.90 6.29 22.26
C VAL A 304 -18.98 6.28 23.33
N PRO A 305 -20.27 6.35 22.95
CA PRO A 305 -21.36 6.38 23.90
C PRO A 305 -21.32 5.17 24.84
N SER A 306 -21.43 5.43 26.14
CA SER A 306 -21.56 4.42 27.17
C SER A 306 -22.83 3.60 26.99
N LYS A 307 -22.88 2.41 27.59
CA LYS A 307 -24.10 1.57 27.59
C LYS A 307 -25.33 2.31 28.14
N ARG A 308 -25.14 3.28 29.03
CA ARG A 308 -26.21 4.11 29.60
C ARG A 308 -26.70 5.14 28.59
N GLU A 309 -25.80 5.82 27.89
CA GLU A 309 -26.15 6.77 26.82
C GLU A 309 -26.88 6.05 25.67
N LYS A 310 -26.37 4.89 25.23
CA LYS A 310 -27.04 4.07 24.19
C LYS A 310 -28.47 3.67 24.57
N ARG A 311 -28.73 3.36 25.84
CA ARG A 311 -30.07 3.02 26.34
C ARG A 311 -31.02 4.21 26.42
N LEU A 312 -30.48 5.43 26.58
CA LEU A 312 -31.28 6.66 26.61
C LEU A 312 -31.63 7.12 25.19
N VAL A 313 -30.69 6.98 24.24
CA VAL A 313 -30.92 7.31 22.82
C VAL A 313 -31.92 6.34 22.18
N ALA A 314 -31.82 5.03 22.45
CA ALA A 314 -32.76 4.01 21.92
C ALA A 314 -34.22 4.16 22.41
N ARG A 315 -34.50 5.06 23.36
CA ARG A 315 -35.86 5.33 23.87
C ARG A 315 -36.54 6.53 23.20
N GLY A 316 -35.90 7.21 22.24
CA GLY A 316 -36.45 8.47 21.72
C GLY A 316 -35.97 9.03 20.39
N ALA A 317 -35.28 8.29 19.52
CA ALA A 317 -35.02 8.78 18.16
C ALA A 317 -34.82 7.65 17.14
N GLU A 318 -35.37 7.89 15.95
CA GLU A 318 -35.10 7.19 14.69
C GLU A 318 -33.60 7.30 14.36
N ASP A 319 -33.03 6.23 13.80
CA ASP A 319 -31.61 6.13 13.44
C ASP A 319 -31.26 7.18 12.36
N GLU A 320 -30.71 8.31 12.78
CA GLU A 320 -30.06 9.27 11.87
C GLU A 320 -28.62 9.58 12.33
N SER A 321 -27.71 9.34 11.38
CA SER A 321 -26.40 9.95 11.19
C SER A 321 -25.21 9.55 12.09
N ASP A 322 -24.34 8.71 11.55
CA ASP A 322 -22.88 8.95 11.63
C ASP A 322 -22.63 10.22 10.79
N ASP A 323 -22.96 11.40 11.33
CA ASP A 323 -22.61 12.68 10.72
C ASP A 323 -21.08 12.76 10.67
N GLU A 324 -20.52 12.69 9.46
CA GLU A 324 -19.27 13.38 9.20
C GLU A 324 -19.59 14.87 9.40
N ASP A 325 -19.20 15.38 10.57
CA ASP A 325 -19.46 16.76 11.01
C ASP A 325 -19.16 17.74 9.86
N ALA A 326 -20.19 18.43 9.38
CA ALA A 326 -20.09 19.50 8.37
C ALA A 326 -19.25 20.72 8.86
N ASN A 327 -18.62 20.59 10.03
CA ASN A 327 -17.72 21.53 10.69
C ASN A 327 -16.28 20.99 10.83
N ASP A 328 -15.93 19.87 10.19
CA ASP A 328 -14.56 19.36 10.25
C ASP A 328 -13.56 20.42 9.73
N PRO A 329 -12.51 20.75 10.50
CA PRO A 329 -11.51 21.71 10.07
C PRO A 329 -10.87 21.23 8.75
N PRO A 330 -10.58 22.15 7.81
CA PRO A 330 -10.20 21.82 6.43
C PRO A 330 -8.89 21.01 6.33
N GLU A 331 -8.05 21.03 7.37
CA GLU A 331 -6.79 20.29 7.43
C GLU A 331 -6.72 19.48 8.72
N LYS A 332 -6.76 18.15 8.60
CA LYS A 332 -6.61 17.23 9.72
C LYS A 332 -5.13 16.82 9.84
N PRO A 333 -4.58 16.73 11.05
CA PRO A 333 -3.19 16.31 11.22
C PRO A 333 -2.96 14.83 10.86
N TYR A 334 -4.02 14.04 10.67
CA TYR A 334 -3.95 12.61 10.37
C TYR A 334 -4.59 12.27 9.01
N PRO A 335 -4.14 11.21 8.34
CA PRO A 335 -4.79 10.72 7.13
C PRO A 335 -6.24 10.29 7.44
N PRO A 336 -7.22 10.64 6.59
CA PRO A 336 -8.61 10.29 6.86
C PRO A 336 -8.87 8.78 6.80
N ARG A 337 -8.06 8.03 6.03
CA ARG A 337 -8.21 6.59 5.78
C ARG A 337 -6.83 5.94 5.68
N ILE A 338 -6.67 4.77 6.29
CA ILE A 338 -5.39 4.05 6.35
C ILE A 338 -5.66 2.58 6.09
N CYS A 339 -4.96 2.00 5.11
CA CYS A 339 -4.93 0.56 4.89
C CYS A 339 -3.65 -0.02 5.49
N LEU A 340 -3.79 -0.99 6.41
CA LEU A 340 -2.68 -1.85 6.83
C LEU A 340 -2.42 -2.86 5.72
N HIS A 341 -1.40 -2.58 4.90
CA HIS A 341 -1.08 -3.40 3.74
C HIS A 341 -0.59 -4.79 4.16
N SER A 342 -1.09 -5.84 3.49
CA SER A 342 -0.70 -7.25 3.65
C SER A 342 -0.51 -7.66 5.10
N TYR A 343 -1.53 -7.38 5.92
CA TYR A 343 -1.40 -7.54 7.36
C TYR A 343 -1.15 -9.00 7.73
N SER A 344 0.00 -9.26 8.36
CA SER A 344 0.46 -10.59 8.78
C SER A 344 0.72 -10.70 10.29
N GLY A 345 0.38 -9.64 11.04
CA GLY A 345 0.47 -9.61 12.50
C GLY A 345 -0.63 -10.44 13.18
N PRO A 346 -0.58 -10.63 14.50
CA PRO A 346 -1.62 -11.33 15.24
C PRO A 346 -2.97 -10.59 15.16
N ALA A 347 -4.09 -11.32 15.06
CA ALA A 347 -5.44 -10.73 15.07
C ALA A 347 -5.72 -9.89 16.34
N GLN A 348 -5.11 -10.22 17.47
CA GLN A 348 -5.19 -9.43 18.69
C GLN A 348 -4.70 -7.99 18.51
N CYS A 349 -3.63 -7.80 17.73
CA CYS A 349 -3.10 -6.47 17.45
C CYS A 349 -4.02 -5.66 16.53
N LEU A 350 -4.96 -6.27 15.79
CA LEU A 350 -5.95 -5.52 15.01
C LEU A 350 -6.98 -4.82 15.89
N ARG A 351 -7.24 -5.32 17.11
CA ARG A 351 -8.25 -4.72 17.99
C ARG A 351 -7.93 -3.27 18.35
N GLN A 352 -6.65 -2.90 18.46
CA GLN A 352 -6.27 -1.51 18.74
C GLN A 352 -6.57 -0.61 17.53
N TRP A 353 -6.28 -1.11 16.32
CA TRP A 353 -6.49 -0.42 15.05
C TRP A 353 -7.97 -0.29 14.68
N LEU A 354 -8.81 -1.21 15.15
CA LEU A 354 -10.25 -1.22 14.88
C LEU A 354 -11.06 -0.60 16.03
N SER A 355 -10.40 0.13 16.92
CA SER A 355 -11.08 0.84 18.01
C SER A 355 -12.03 1.91 17.44
N PRO A 356 -13.30 1.97 17.88
CA PRO A 356 -14.25 2.98 17.40
C PRO A 356 -13.88 4.41 17.82
N LYS A 357 -12.90 4.57 18.72
CA LYS A 357 -12.34 5.88 19.09
C LYS A 357 -11.44 6.47 18.02
N ILE A 358 -10.88 5.65 17.12
CA ILE A 358 -9.97 6.12 16.08
C ILE A 358 -10.78 6.94 15.08
N PRO A 359 -10.38 8.19 14.79
CA PRO A 359 -11.14 9.02 13.86
C PRO A 359 -10.91 8.67 12.39
N ALA A 360 -9.76 8.08 12.06
CA ALA A 360 -9.46 7.60 10.71
C ALA A 360 -10.20 6.29 10.38
N GLY A 361 -10.60 6.12 9.11
CA GLY A 361 -11.11 4.85 8.61
C GLY A 361 -9.98 3.84 8.43
N ILE A 362 -9.92 2.81 9.28
CA ILE A 362 -8.86 1.80 9.24
C ILE A 362 -9.30 0.56 8.46
N TYR A 363 -8.60 0.29 7.36
CA TYR A 363 -8.77 -0.85 6.47
C TYR A 363 -7.61 -1.83 6.65
N VAL A 364 -7.85 -3.08 6.27
CA VAL A 364 -6.84 -4.15 6.28
C VAL A 364 -6.92 -4.90 4.97
N SER A 365 -5.80 -5.00 4.26
CA SER A 365 -5.69 -5.85 3.09
C SER A 365 -4.89 -7.12 3.36
N VAL A 366 -5.14 -8.13 2.53
CA VAL A 366 -4.49 -9.43 2.55
C VAL A 366 -4.11 -9.85 1.13
N SER A 367 -2.99 -10.57 1.00
CA SER A 367 -2.44 -11.05 -0.26
C SER A 367 -1.94 -12.48 -0.14
N THR A 368 -1.99 -13.24 -1.23
CA THR A 368 -1.42 -14.61 -1.23
C THR A 368 0.10 -14.54 -1.06
N ALA A 369 0.72 -13.52 -1.65
CA ALA A 369 2.15 -13.23 -1.57
C ALA A 369 2.69 -13.12 -0.13
N VAL A 370 1.92 -12.54 0.80
CA VAL A 370 2.36 -12.33 2.18
C VAL A 370 1.67 -13.28 3.16
N ASN A 371 0.35 -13.46 3.06
CA ASN A 371 -0.39 -14.25 4.05
C ASN A 371 -0.22 -15.77 3.89
N PHE A 372 0.34 -16.23 2.78
CA PHE A 372 0.59 -17.66 2.51
C PHE A 372 2.07 -17.99 2.27
N ASN A 373 2.98 -17.04 2.51
CA ASN A 373 4.42 -17.21 2.29
C ASN A 373 5.09 -18.20 3.26
N THR A 374 4.51 -18.37 4.45
CA THR A 374 5.03 -19.24 5.50
C THR A 374 3.87 -19.95 6.18
N THR A 375 4.13 -21.12 6.76
CA THR A 375 3.14 -21.84 7.58
C THR A 375 2.56 -20.95 8.68
N SER A 376 3.41 -20.19 9.38
CA SER A 376 2.94 -19.30 10.45
C SER A 376 2.02 -18.17 9.97
N SER A 377 2.27 -17.58 8.80
CA SER A 377 1.37 -16.58 8.22
C SER A 377 0.02 -17.18 7.82
N ARG A 378 0.06 -18.38 7.23
CA ARG A 378 -1.11 -19.13 6.77
C ARG A 378 -2.03 -19.52 7.91
N ASP A 379 -1.46 -20.02 9.00
CA ASP A 379 -2.21 -20.45 10.19
C ASP A 379 -2.99 -19.29 10.84
N LYS A 380 -2.52 -18.04 10.67
CA LYS A 380 -3.17 -16.84 11.20
C LYS A 380 -4.21 -16.24 10.26
N PHE A 381 -4.21 -16.61 8.97
CA PHE A 381 -5.01 -15.96 7.94
C PHE A 381 -6.50 -15.91 8.31
N ALA A 382 -7.06 -17.05 8.69
CA ALA A 382 -8.49 -17.13 8.99
C ALA A 382 -8.87 -16.27 10.22
N ASP A 383 -8.00 -16.19 11.22
CA ASP A 383 -8.24 -15.37 12.41
C ASP A 383 -8.14 -13.86 12.11
N ILE A 384 -7.21 -13.48 11.23
CA ILE A 384 -7.10 -12.11 10.72
C ILE A 384 -8.38 -11.73 9.99
N VAL A 385 -8.79 -12.51 8.98
CA VAL A 385 -9.97 -12.22 8.16
C VAL A 385 -11.25 -12.16 9.00
N ARG A 386 -11.43 -13.04 9.99
CA ARG A 386 -12.57 -12.99 10.92
C ARG A 386 -12.56 -11.74 11.81
N ALA A 387 -11.38 -11.25 12.20
CA ALA A 387 -11.26 -10.10 13.09
C ALA A 387 -11.51 -8.75 12.38
N VAL A 388 -11.29 -8.66 11.07
CA VAL A 388 -11.53 -7.44 10.30
C VAL A 388 -13.03 -7.27 10.03
N PRO A 389 -13.65 -6.10 10.30
CA PRO A 389 -15.03 -5.83 9.94
C PRO A 389 -15.30 -5.98 8.44
N ASP A 390 -16.52 -6.37 8.10
CA ASP A 390 -16.93 -6.64 6.72
C ASP A 390 -16.77 -5.42 5.80
N ASP A 391 -16.91 -4.21 6.34
CA ASP A 391 -16.76 -2.93 5.63
C ASP A 391 -15.33 -2.37 5.63
N ARG A 392 -14.34 -3.13 6.13
CA ARG A 392 -12.93 -2.72 6.28
C ARG A 392 -11.92 -3.67 5.66
N ILE A 393 -12.35 -4.80 5.11
CA ILE A 393 -11.45 -5.75 4.45
C ILE A 393 -11.24 -5.37 2.97
N LEU A 394 -10.00 -5.43 2.53
CA LEU A 394 -9.56 -5.24 1.15
C LEU A 394 -8.75 -6.46 0.69
N VAL A 395 -8.60 -6.61 -0.63
CA VAL A 395 -7.78 -7.66 -1.26
C VAL A 395 -6.75 -7.00 -2.15
N GLU A 396 -5.56 -7.61 -2.21
CA GLU A 396 -4.47 -7.14 -3.06
C GLU A 396 -3.61 -8.32 -3.54
N SER A 397 -2.78 -8.06 -4.56
CA SER A 397 -1.85 -9.07 -5.06
C SER A 397 -0.46 -8.98 -4.43
N ASP A 398 0.01 -7.77 -4.12
CA ASP A 398 1.40 -7.47 -3.74
C ASP A 398 2.45 -8.00 -4.76
N LEU A 399 2.06 -8.07 -6.04
CA LEU A 399 2.94 -8.54 -7.12
C LEU A 399 3.69 -7.40 -7.81
N ASP A 400 4.86 -7.76 -8.36
CA ASP A 400 5.80 -6.87 -9.06
C ASP A 400 5.55 -6.77 -10.58
N CYS A 401 4.51 -7.45 -11.10
CA CYS A 401 4.17 -7.45 -12.51
C CYS A 401 2.66 -7.51 -12.74
N ALA A 402 2.17 -6.72 -13.69
CA ALA A 402 0.80 -6.77 -14.18
C ALA A 402 0.57 -8.01 -15.08
N GLY A 403 -0.69 -8.41 -15.23
CA GLY A 403 -1.12 -9.49 -16.14
C GLY A 403 -1.77 -10.68 -15.44
N GLU A 404 -1.81 -11.82 -16.14
CA GLU A 404 -2.61 -13.00 -15.73
C GLU A 404 -2.26 -13.54 -14.33
N LYS A 405 -0.99 -13.46 -13.92
CA LYS A 405 -0.56 -13.88 -12.57
C LYS A 405 -1.19 -13.02 -11.48
N MET A 406 -1.33 -11.72 -11.72
CA MET A 406 -1.99 -10.79 -10.80
C MET A 406 -3.48 -11.09 -10.73
N ASP A 407 -4.16 -11.26 -11.87
CA ASP A 407 -5.57 -11.65 -11.90
C ASP A 407 -5.80 -12.99 -11.15
N ALA A 408 -4.93 -13.98 -11.35
CA ALA A 408 -5.02 -15.26 -10.65
C ALA A 408 -4.80 -15.13 -9.14
N ALA A 409 -3.85 -14.30 -8.70
CA ALA A 409 -3.60 -14.03 -7.28
C ALA A 409 -4.78 -13.31 -6.61
N LEU A 410 -5.40 -12.36 -7.32
CA LEU A 410 -6.61 -11.68 -6.86
C LEU A 410 -7.76 -12.69 -6.72
N GLU A 411 -8.04 -13.48 -7.76
CA GLU A 411 -9.11 -14.49 -7.69
C GLU A 411 -8.91 -15.47 -6.51
N ASP A 412 -7.69 -15.99 -6.32
CA ASP A 412 -7.38 -16.87 -5.19
C ASP A 412 -7.66 -16.18 -3.85
N MET A 413 -7.20 -14.93 -3.66
CA MET A 413 -7.39 -14.22 -2.39
C MET A 413 -8.84 -13.81 -2.14
N TYR A 414 -9.57 -13.36 -3.16
CA TYR A 414 -11.01 -13.10 -3.05
C TYR A 414 -11.78 -14.36 -2.63
N ARG A 415 -11.50 -15.52 -3.25
CA ARG A 415 -12.12 -16.80 -2.89
C ARG A 415 -11.85 -17.16 -1.43
N ARG A 416 -10.60 -17.05 -0.97
CA ARG A 416 -10.21 -17.32 0.42
C ARG A 416 -10.89 -16.42 1.43
N VAL A 417 -10.98 -15.12 1.14
CA VAL A 417 -11.69 -14.17 2.00
C VAL A 417 -13.17 -14.53 2.07
N CYS A 418 -13.82 -14.81 0.93
CA CYS A 418 -15.22 -15.21 0.88
C CYS A 418 -15.48 -16.49 1.67
N GLU A 419 -14.61 -17.50 1.52
CA GLU A 419 -14.70 -18.77 2.26
C GLU A 419 -14.65 -18.54 3.78
N VAL A 420 -13.68 -17.77 4.28
CA VAL A 420 -13.55 -17.50 5.72
C VAL A 420 -14.72 -16.67 6.25
N LYS A 421 -15.24 -15.74 5.45
CA LYS A 421 -16.37 -14.87 5.80
C LYS A 421 -17.73 -15.54 5.63
N GLY A 422 -17.80 -16.68 4.93
CA GLY A 422 -19.06 -17.33 4.56
C GLY A 422 -19.88 -16.53 3.54
N TRP A 423 -19.22 -15.71 2.71
CA TRP A 423 -19.86 -14.94 1.63
C TRP A 423 -19.94 -15.77 0.35
N THR A 424 -20.98 -15.55 -0.46
CA THR A 424 -20.92 -15.96 -1.87
C THR A 424 -19.88 -15.11 -2.60
N LEU A 425 -19.34 -15.61 -3.71
CA LEU A 425 -18.33 -14.87 -4.48
C LEU A 425 -18.87 -13.54 -5.01
N GLU A 426 -20.11 -13.50 -5.48
CA GLU A 426 -20.75 -12.26 -5.94
C GLU A 426 -20.87 -11.23 -4.82
N ASP A 427 -21.44 -11.62 -3.66
CA ASP A 427 -21.57 -10.71 -2.51
C ASP A 427 -20.21 -10.25 -1.99
N GLY A 428 -19.24 -11.16 -1.89
CA GLY A 428 -17.89 -10.85 -1.45
C GLY A 428 -17.17 -9.86 -2.36
N VAL A 429 -17.27 -10.05 -3.69
CA VAL A 429 -16.69 -9.10 -4.66
C VAL A 429 -17.34 -7.72 -4.53
N LEU A 430 -18.66 -7.63 -4.41
CA LEU A 430 -19.39 -6.37 -4.24
C LEU A 430 -19.11 -5.66 -2.91
N ARG A 431 -18.92 -6.42 -1.83
CA ARG A 431 -18.51 -5.86 -0.53
C ARG A 431 -17.13 -5.25 -0.61
N ILE A 432 -16.15 -6.01 -1.12
CA ILE A 432 -14.77 -5.52 -1.25
C ILE A 432 -14.71 -4.33 -2.22
N ALA A 433 -15.52 -4.33 -3.28
CA ALA A 433 -15.65 -3.20 -4.19
C ALA A 433 -16.11 -1.91 -3.49
N ARG A 434 -17.17 -1.99 -2.67
CA ARG A 434 -17.62 -0.86 -1.83
C ARG A 434 -16.56 -0.42 -0.84
N ASN A 435 -15.88 -1.37 -0.20
CA ASN A 435 -14.79 -1.06 0.74
C ASN A 435 -13.67 -0.30 0.05
N MET A 436 -13.30 -0.73 -1.16
CA MET A 436 -12.29 -0.06 -1.97
C MET A 436 -12.72 1.35 -2.37
N GLU A 437 -13.94 1.53 -2.83
CA GLU A 437 -14.48 2.85 -3.15
C GLU A 437 -14.45 3.78 -1.93
N HIS A 438 -14.88 3.29 -0.76
CA HIS A 438 -14.83 4.05 0.48
C HIS A 438 -13.40 4.36 0.93
N PHE A 439 -12.45 3.43 0.74
CA PHE A 439 -11.05 3.66 1.05
C PHE A 439 -10.44 4.77 0.19
N ILE A 440 -10.75 4.79 -1.10
CA ILE A 440 -10.19 5.78 -2.04
C ILE A 440 -10.88 7.14 -1.88
N PHE A 441 -12.21 7.19 -1.94
CA PHE A 441 -12.97 8.45 -2.03
C PHE A 441 -13.66 8.90 -0.73
N GLY A 442 -13.70 8.05 0.30
CA GLY A 442 -14.58 8.28 1.45
C GLY A 442 -16.04 7.85 1.19
N LYS A 443 -16.87 7.92 2.24
CA LYS A 443 -18.30 7.66 2.14
C LYS A 443 -18.97 8.73 1.26
N LYS A 444 -20.08 8.39 0.59
CA LYS A 444 -20.93 9.44 -0.01
C LYS A 444 -21.66 10.13 1.13
N LEU A 445 -21.57 11.46 1.17
CA LEU A 445 -22.44 12.30 2.00
C LEU A 445 -23.89 12.15 1.55
#